data_AF-A0A1V1UCZ1-F1
#
_entry.id   AF-A0A1V1UCZ1-F1
#
_cell.length_a   1.000
_cell.length_b   1.000
_cell.length_c   1.000
_cell.angle_alpha   90.00
_cell.angle_beta   90.00
_cell.angle_gamma   90.00
#
_symmetry.space_group_name_H-M   'P 1'
#
loop_
_entity.id
_entity.type
_entity.pdbx_description
1 polymer ?
#
loop_
_entity_poly.entity_id
_entity_poly.type
_entity_poly.pdbx_seq_one_letter_code
_entity_poly.pdbx_strand_id
1 'polypeptide(L)'
;MVPLAGINEAIVSGGVASTAPIPLWVMAVGAIGIALGLALYGPKLIRTVGSEITELDKMRAYCIALAAAVTVIIASQLGLPVSSTHIAVGGVFGVGFLREYIKSSYARMLHDIREHHANEDPETVEKFLSRFEAADVIAKGEMLREMKAQGASDRLLDKKERKGLGRVHRVELVKRKLLLRIAAAWVITVPLAAIFAAMFFFMLRGMMLP
;
A
#
# COMPACT_ATOMS: atom_id res chain seq x y z
N MET A 1 20.40 -15.79 -1.26
CA MET A 1 21.83 -15.85 -1.62
C MET A 1 22.75 -15.60 -0.44
N VAL A 2 22.47 -14.61 0.41
CA VAL A 2 23.28 -14.31 1.62
C VAL A 2 23.50 -15.48 2.60
N PRO A 3 22.50 -16.34 2.93
CA PRO A 3 22.71 -17.33 3.99
C PRO A 3 23.57 -18.53 3.57
N LEU A 4 23.45 -19.04 2.34
CA LEU A 4 24.28 -20.17 1.86
C LEU A 4 25.75 -19.76 1.68
N ALA A 5 26.00 -18.53 1.23
CA ALA A 5 27.34 -17.98 1.11
C ALA A 5 28.01 -17.87 2.49
N GLY A 6 27.30 -17.34 3.49
CA GLY A 6 27.82 -17.26 4.86
C GLY A 6 28.09 -18.62 5.52
N ILE A 7 27.29 -19.65 5.22
CA ILE A 7 27.53 -21.02 5.72
C ILE A 7 28.78 -21.63 5.09
N ASN A 8 28.93 -21.53 3.76
CA ASN A 8 30.11 -22.07 3.07
C ASN A 8 31.40 -21.35 3.50
N GLU A 9 31.33 -20.04 3.74
CA GLU A 9 32.46 -19.26 4.22
C GLU A 9 32.84 -19.61 5.67
N ALA A 10 31.87 -19.73 6.57
CA ALA A 10 32.13 -20.16 7.95
C ALA A 10 32.81 -21.54 8.04
N ILE A 11 32.52 -22.44 7.10
CA ILE A 11 33.11 -23.78 7.01
C ILE A 11 34.54 -23.74 6.45
N VAL A 12 34.84 -22.82 5.52
CA VAL A 12 36.14 -22.80 4.80
C VAL A 12 37.19 -21.90 5.48
N SER A 13 36.81 -20.75 6.03
CA SER A 13 37.78 -19.76 6.56
C SER A 13 37.87 -19.74 8.10
N GLY A 14 37.00 -20.46 8.81
CA GLY A 14 36.96 -20.45 10.29
C GLY A 14 36.63 -19.07 10.90
N GLY A 15 36.19 -18.10 10.10
CA GLY A 15 35.86 -16.74 10.51
C GLY A 15 34.94 -16.03 9.53
N VAL A 16 34.04 -15.20 10.06
CA VAL A 16 33.10 -14.39 9.25
C VAL A 16 33.86 -13.18 8.70
N ALA A 17 34.44 -13.31 7.50
CA ALA A 17 35.01 -12.16 6.79
C ALA A 17 33.89 -11.45 6.01
N SER A 18 33.88 -10.13 6.05
CA SER A 18 32.80 -9.31 5.50
C SER A 18 32.78 -9.22 3.97
N THR A 19 33.78 -9.80 3.29
CA THR A 19 33.97 -9.68 1.84
C THR A 19 34.77 -10.88 1.29
N ALA A 20 34.19 -12.08 1.24
CA ALA A 20 34.73 -13.15 0.40
C ALA A 20 34.01 -13.21 -0.97
N PRO A 21 34.73 -13.52 -2.06
CA PRO A 21 34.13 -13.73 -3.36
C PRO A 21 33.17 -14.94 -3.31
N ILE A 22 31.88 -14.68 -3.56
CA ILE A 22 30.82 -15.70 -3.53
C ILE A 22 31.08 -16.72 -4.65
N PRO A 23 31.16 -18.03 -4.35
CA PRO A 23 31.40 -19.04 -5.37
C PRO A 23 30.29 -19.07 -6.44
N LEU A 24 30.67 -19.16 -7.71
CA LEU A 24 29.75 -19.19 -8.86
C LEU A 24 28.66 -20.28 -8.74
N TRP A 25 28.99 -21.44 -8.16
CA TRP A 25 28.03 -22.54 -7.98
C TRP A 25 26.91 -22.20 -6.96
N VAL A 26 27.23 -21.46 -5.89
CA VAL A 26 26.24 -21.01 -4.90
C VAL A 26 25.26 -20.02 -5.54
N MET A 27 25.78 -19.15 -6.40
CA MET A 27 24.97 -18.21 -7.16
C MET A 27 24.07 -18.92 -8.17
N ALA A 28 24.58 -19.94 -8.88
CA ALA A 28 23.79 -20.73 -9.81
C ALA A 28 22.65 -21.49 -9.12
N VAL A 29 22.94 -22.18 -8.01
CA VAL A 29 21.91 -22.89 -7.21
C VAL A 29 20.88 -21.91 -6.65
N GLY A 30 21.33 -20.74 -6.17
CA GLY A 30 20.44 -19.68 -5.69
C GLY A 30 19.52 -19.13 -6.78
N ALA A 31 20.06 -18.90 -7.99
CA ALA A 31 19.28 -18.42 -9.13
C ALA A 31 18.23 -19.44 -9.58
N ILE A 32 18.61 -20.72 -9.68
CA ILE A 32 17.69 -21.81 -10.06
C ILE A 32 16.61 -21.98 -8.99
N GLY A 33 16.96 -21.93 -7.70
CA GLY A 33 16.01 -22.02 -6.60
C GLY A 33 14.98 -20.88 -6.59
N ILE A 34 15.42 -19.64 -6.84
CA ILE A 34 14.51 -18.50 -6.97
C ILE A 34 13.62 -18.66 -8.22
N ALA A 35 14.19 -19.04 -9.36
CA ALA A 35 13.44 -19.23 -10.60
C ALA A 35 12.35 -20.30 -10.45
N LEU A 36 12.67 -21.45 -9.84
CA LEU A 36 11.72 -22.52 -9.55
C LEU A 36 10.65 -22.07 -8.54
N GLY A 37 11.04 -21.39 -7.47
CA GLY A 37 10.11 -20.87 -6.47
C GLY A 37 9.12 -19.87 -7.08
N LEU A 38 9.59 -18.98 -7.94
CA LEU A 38 8.75 -18.04 -8.67
C LEU A 38 7.84 -18.74 -9.69
N ALA A 39 8.33 -19.76 -10.38
CA ALA A 39 7.53 -20.52 -11.35
C ALA A 39 6.37 -21.27 -10.67
N LEU A 40 6.62 -21.89 -9.52
CA LEU A 40 5.63 -22.68 -8.77
C LEU A 40 4.59 -21.80 -8.05
N TYR A 41 5.03 -20.77 -7.33
CA TYR A 41 4.16 -19.98 -6.45
C TYR A 41 3.84 -18.58 -6.98
N GLY A 42 4.57 -18.09 -7.98
CA GLY A 42 4.37 -16.76 -8.59
C GLY A 42 2.97 -16.56 -9.16
N PRO A 43 2.41 -17.48 -9.97
CA PRO A 43 1.07 -17.31 -10.53
C PRO A 43 -0.03 -17.18 -9.46
N LYS A 44 0.11 -17.89 -8.33
CA LYS A 44 -0.84 -17.84 -7.21
C LYS A 44 -0.72 -16.49 -6.48
N LEU A 45 0.51 -16.04 -6.23
CA LEU A 45 0.78 -14.75 -5.57
C LEU A 45 0.29 -13.56 -6.42
N ILE A 46 0.57 -13.59 -7.73
CA ILE A 46 0.13 -12.55 -8.69
C ILE A 46 -1.41 -12.49 -8.75
N ARG A 47 -2.09 -13.63 -8.76
CA ARG A 47 -3.56 -13.66 -8.72
C ARG A 47 -4.10 -13.11 -7.40
N THR A 48 -3.55 -13.52 -6.26
CA THR A 48 -4.00 -13.03 -4.95
C THR A 48 -3.81 -11.52 -4.79
N VAL A 49 -2.65 -10.98 -5.20
CA VAL A 49 -2.41 -9.52 -5.14
C VAL A 49 -3.26 -8.78 -6.18
N GLY A 50 -3.48 -9.38 -7.36
CA GLY A 50 -4.26 -8.80 -8.46
C GLY A 50 -5.77 -8.74 -8.20
N SER A 51 -6.34 -9.66 -7.41
CA SER A 51 -7.78 -9.73 -7.16
C SER A 51 -8.23 -9.13 -5.82
N GLU A 52 -7.39 -9.11 -4.78
CA GLU A 52 -7.84 -8.85 -3.40
C GLU A 52 -7.92 -7.38 -2.99
N ILE A 53 -7.19 -6.45 -3.63
CA ILE A 53 -6.92 -5.16 -2.97
C ILE A 53 -7.71 -3.97 -3.55
N THR A 54 -7.90 -3.86 -4.88
CA THR A 54 -8.88 -2.95 -5.52
C THR A 54 -9.09 -3.37 -6.98
N GLU A 55 -10.22 -3.06 -7.62
CA GLU A 55 -10.28 -3.02 -9.09
C GLU A 55 -9.24 -1.99 -9.60
N LEU A 56 -8.07 -2.51 -9.91
CA LEU A 56 -6.90 -1.76 -10.31
C LEU A 56 -6.98 -1.57 -11.81
N ASP A 57 -7.49 -0.41 -12.21
CA ASP A 57 -7.25 0.13 -13.53
C ASP A 57 -5.72 0.13 -13.81
N LYS A 58 -5.30 -0.19 -15.04
CA LYS A 58 -3.88 -0.27 -15.42
C LYS A 58 -3.09 0.96 -14.99
N MET A 59 -3.73 2.14 -15.03
CA MET A 59 -3.14 3.41 -14.57
C MET A 59 -2.79 3.41 -13.08
N ARG A 60 -3.61 2.79 -12.24
CA ARG A 60 -3.38 2.70 -10.79
C ARG A 60 -2.25 1.74 -10.47
N ALA A 61 -2.19 0.62 -11.18
CA ALA A 61 -1.11 -0.36 -11.00
C ALA A 61 0.23 0.27 -11.38
N TYR A 62 0.23 1.05 -12.46
CA TYR A 62 1.38 1.85 -12.85
C TYR A 62 1.78 2.87 -11.78
N CYS A 63 0.84 3.64 -11.21
CA CYS A 63 1.14 4.58 -10.13
C CYS A 63 1.74 3.90 -8.90
N ILE A 64 1.22 2.73 -8.49
CA ILE A 64 1.76 1.95 -7.36
C ILE A 64 3.19 1.48 -7.67
N ALA A 65 3.40 0.91 -8.86
CA ALA A 65 4.71 0.42 -9.29
C ALA A 65 5.73 1.55 -9.37
N LEU A 66 5.35 2.71 -9.91
CA LEU A 66 6.19 3.90 -10.00
C LEU A 66 6.55 4.43 -8.59
N ALA A 67 5.57 4.57 -7.69
CA ALA A 67 5.81 5.02 -6.32
C ALA A 67 6.75 4.06 -5.57
N ALA A 68 6.55 2.75 -5.75
CA ALA A 68 7.41 1.73 -5.17
C ALA A 68 8.84 1.82 -5.74
N ALA A 69 8.99 1.93 -7.05
CA ALA A 69 10.28 2.03 -7.72
C ALA A 69 11.05 3.29 -7.28
N VAL A 70 10.39 4.46 -7.25
CA VAL A 70 11.00 5.71 -6.78
C VAL A 70 11.46 5.57 -5.34
N THR A 71 10.63 4.98 -4.47
CA THR A 71 10.98 4.74 -3.06
C THR A 71 12.21 3.85 -2.93
N VAL A 72 12.27 2.75 -3.69
CA VAL A 72 13.42 1.83 -3.70
C VAL A 72 14.68 2.52 -4.20
N ILE A 73 14.59 3.31 -5.27
CA ILE A 73 15.73 4.04 -5.84
C ILE A 73 16.30 5.02 -4.81
N ILE A 74 15.44 5.82 -4.16
CA ILE A 74 15.87 6.78 -3.14
C ILE A 74 16.51 6.06 -1.95
N ALA A 75 15.89 4.99 -1.45
CA ALA A 75 16.44 4.22 -0.33
C ALA A 75 17.79 3.58 -0.68
N SER A 76 17.92 3.06 -1.90
CA SER A 76 19.16 2.48 -2.42
C SER A 76 20.27 3.52 -2.52
N GLN A 77 19.96 4.73 -3.00
CA GLN A 77 20.93 5.85 -3.05
C GLN A 77 21.39 6.30 -1.65
N LEU A 78 20.53 6.16 -0.64
CA LEU A 78 20.87 6.44 0.76
C LEU A 78 21.57 5.28 1.47
N GLY A 79 21.76 4.13 0.80
CA GLY A 79 22.37 2.94 1.38
C GLY A 79 21.52 2.27 2.48
N LEU A 80 20.22 2.60 2.57
CA LEU A 80 19.34 2.07 3.59
C LEU A 80 18.74 0.72 3.13
N PRO A 81 18.91 -0.38 3.90
CA PRO A 81 18.27 -1.65 3.58
C PRO A 81 16.77 -1.54 3.81
N VAL A 82 15.98 -1.63 2.73
CA VAL A 82 14.52 -1.51 2.75
C VAL A 82 13.84 -2.81 2.34
N SER A 83 12.67 -3.06 2.94
CA SER A 83 11.84 -4.23 2.61
C SER A 83 10.93 -3.94 1.43
N SER A 84 11.13 -4.65 0.30
CA SER A 84 10.29 -4.53 -0.90
C SER A 84 8.82 -4.86 -0.63
N THR A 85 8.54 -5.79 0.30
CA THR A 85 7.18 -6.12 0.72
C THR A 85 6.49 -4.94 1.40
N HIS A 86 7.18 -4.25 2.32
CA HIS A 86 6.62 -3.07 2.98
C HIS A 86 6.32 -1.94 2.00
N ILE A 87 7.22 -1.73 1.02
CA ILE A 87 7.04 -0.72 -0.02
C ILE A 87 5.84 -1.06 -0.92
N ALA A 88 5.74 -2.31 -1.39
CA ALA A 88 4.64 -2.76 -2.23
C ALA A 88 3.29 -2.67 -1.49
N VAL A 89 3.24 -3.16 -0.24
CA VAL A 89 2.06 -3.08 0.63
C VAL A 89 1.67 -1.61 0.87
N GLY A 90 2.63 -0.76 1.20
CA GLY A 90 2.42 0.68 1.41
C GLY A 90 1.86 1.38 0.17
N GLY A 91 2.40 1.12 -1.02
CA GLY A 91 1.91 1.69 -2.27
C GLY A 91 0.47 1.29 -2.59
N VAL A 92 0.13 0.02 -2.43
CA VAL A 92 -1.23 -0.49 -2.66
C VAL A 92 -2.22 0.15 -1.68
N PHE A 93 -1.91 0.15 -0.39
CA PHE A 93 -2.78 0.75 0.60
C PHE A 93 -2.86 2.28 0.46
N GLY A 94 -1.79 2.95 0.05
CA GLY A 94 -1.78 4.38 -0.22
C GLY A 94 -2.78 4.77 -1.31
N VAL A 95 -2.78 4.07 -2.45
CA VAL A 95 -3.75 4.30 -3.53
C VAL A 95 -5.18 3.94 -3.09
N GLY A 96 -5.34 2.85 -2.33
CA GLY A 96 -6.63 2.47 -1.75
C GLY A 96 -7.22 3.55 -0.86
N PHE A 97 -6.42 4.12 0.05
CA PHE A 97 -6.86 5.19 0.95
C PHE A 97 -7.13 6.49 0.21
N LEU A 98 -6.33 6.84 -0.79
CA LEU A 98 -6.57 8.02 -1.63
C LEU A 98 -7.92 7.91 -2.34
N ARG A 99 -8.27 6.73 -2.86
CA ARG A 99 -9.56 6.48 -3.52
C ARG A 99 -10.73 6.58 -2.52
N GLU A 100 -10.59 5.98 -1.34
CA GLU A 100 -11.57 6.09 -0.26
C GLU A 100 -11.80 7.55 0.13
N TYR A 101 -10.72 8.33 0.24
CA TYR A 101 -10.78 9.75 0.54
C TYR A 101 -11.52 10.55 -0.55
N ILE A 102 -11.15 10.39 -1.83
CA ILE A 102 -11.79 11.09 -2.95
C ILE A 102 -13.28 10.75 -3.02
N LYS A 103 -13.65 9.47 -2.95
CA LYS A 103 -15.06 9.05 -3.03
C LYS A 103 -15.88 9.55 -1.85
N SER A 104 -15.34 9.47 -0.63
CA SER A 104 -16.00 9.99 0.56
C SER A 104 -16.12 11.52 0.53
N SER A 105 -15.13 12.23 -0.04
CA SER A 105 -15.19 13.68 -0.23
C SER A 105 -16.22 14.09 -1.26
N TYR A 106 -16.31 13.36 -2.38
CA TYR A 106 -17.31 13.60 -3.42
C TYR A 106 -18.73 13.35 -2.92
N ALA A 107 -18.96 12.25 -2.19
CA ALA A 107 -20.25 11.96 -1.59
C ALA A 107 -20.69 13.06 -0.60
N ARG A 108 -19.76 13.58 0.21
CA ARG A 108 -20.01 14.74 1.07
C ARG A 108 -20.39 15.99 0.27
N MET A 109 -19.62 16.29 -0.78
CA MET A 109 -19.89 17.44 -1.64
C MET A 109 -21.27 17.38 -2.31
N LEU A 110 -21.68 16.22 -2.84
CA LEU A 110 -23.01 16.06 -3.43
C LEU A 110 -24.13 16.26 -2.40
N HIS A 111 -23.92 15.74 -1.19
CA HIS A 111 -24.89 15.92 -0.10
C HIS A 111 -25.00 17.39 0.31
N ASP A 112 -23.87 18.08 0.46
CA ASP A 112 -23.84 19.52 0.78
C ASP A 112 -24.59 20.31 -0.32
N ILE A 113 -24.34 20.04 -1.60
CA ILE A 113 -25.07 20.67 -2.71
C ILE A 113 -26.58 20.44 -2.58
N ARG A 114 -27.01 19.21 -2.27
CA ARG A 114 -28.43 18.87 -2.12
C ARG A 114 -29.09 19.56 -0.94
N GLU A 115 -28.40 19.68 0.21
CA GLU A 115 -28.91 20.41 1.37
C GLU A 115 -29.01 21.92 1.11
N HIS A 116 -28.06 22.52 0.38
CA HIS A 116 -28.11 23.95 0.07
C HIS A 116 -29.28 24.32 -0.85
N HIS A 117 -29.74 23.38 -1.68
CA HIS A 117 -30.89 23.56 -2.57
C HIS A 117 -32.16 22.87 -2.05
N ALA A 118 -32.22 22.51 -0.75
CA ALA A 118 -33.38 21.84 -0.16
C ALA A 118 -34.67 22.69 -0.16
N ASN A 119 -34.54 24.02 -0.34
CA ASN A 119 -35.67 24.95 -0.48
C ASN A 119 -36.02 25.26 -1.94
N GLU A 120 -35.26 24.74 -2.91
CA GLU A 120 -35.56 24.87 -4.34
C GLU A 120 -36.34 23.68 -4.86
N ASP A 121 -36.99 23.85 -6.01
CA ASP A 121 -37.79 22.80 -6.65
C ASP A 121 -36.91 21.57 -6.96
N PRO A 122 -37.27 20.34 -6.51
CA PRO A 122 -36.43 19.15 -6.62
C PRO A 122 -35.92 18.86 -8.04
N GLU A 123 -36.70 19.20 -9.07
CA GLU A 123 -36.31 19.05 -10.47
C GLU A 123 -35.11 19.94 -10.86
N THR A 124 -34.99 21.12 -10.27
CA THR A 124 -33.89 22.08 -10.54
C THR A 124 -32.58 21.56 -9.97
N VAL A 125 -32.64 20.97 -8.77
CA VAL A 125 -31.51 20.34 -8.10
C VAL A 125 -31.03 19.11 -8.87
N GLU A 126 -31.95 18.25 -9.32
CA GLU A 126 -31.65 17.06 -10.11
C GLU A 126 -30.98 17.44 -11.45
N LYS A 127 -31.46 18.49 -12.14
CA LYS A 127 -30.86 19.03 -13.36
C LYS A 127 -29.46 19.62 -13.12
N PHE A 128 -29.27 20.33 -12.02
CA PHE A 128 -27.94 20.82 -11.65
C PHE A 128 -26.98 19.67 -11.35
N LEU A 129 -27.41 18.68 -10.57
CA LEU A 129 -26.60 17.51 -10.22
C LEU A 129 -26.22 16.67 -11.44
N SER A 130 -27.14 16.44 -12.36
CA SER A 130 -26.85 15.73 -13.62
C SER A 130 -25.87 16.48 -14.51
N ARG A 131 -26.01 17.81 -14.63
CA ARG A 131 -25.03 18.66 -15.33
C ARG A 131 -23.67 18.67 -14.62
N PHE A 132 -23.69 18.72 -13.29
CA PHE A 132 -22.49 18.67 -12.47
C PHE A 132 -21.80 17.32 -12.64
N GLU A 133 -22.50 16.19 -12.62
CA GLU A 133 -21.93 14.86 -12.84
C GLU A 133 -21.30 14.72 -14.23
N ALA A 134 -21.99 15.22 -15.26
CA ALA A 134 -21.55 15.16 -16.66
C ALA A 134 -20.39 16.11 -17.00
N ALA A 135 -20.13 17.12 -16.18
CA ALA A 135 -19.08 18.11 -16.42
C ALA A 135 -17.66 17.56 -16.22
N ASP A 136 -16.71 18.15 -16.94
CA ASP A 136 -15.28 17.86 -16.77
C ASP A 136 -14.75 18.40 -15.43
N VAL A 137 -13.55 17.98 -15.03
CA VAL A 137 -12.96 18.34 -13.73
C VAL A 137 -12.77 19.85 -13.58
N ILE A 138 -12.39 20.54 -14.66
CA ILE A 138 -12.18 21.99 -14.68
C ILE A 138 -13.53 22.71 -14.56
N ALA A 139 -14.52 22.34 -15.38
CA ALA A 139 -15.85 22.92 -15.31
C ALA A 139 -16.54 22.69 -13.96
N LYS A 140 -16.38 21.51 -13.34
CA LYS A 140 -16.82 21.24 -11.96
C LYS A 140 -16.20 22.24 -10.97
N GLY A 141 -14.90 22.52 -11.12
CA GLY A 141 -14.19 23.49 -10.30
C GLY A 141 -14.73 24.91 -10.46
N GLU A 142 -15.06 25.32 -11.69
CA GLU A 142 -15.67 26.62 -11.97
C GLU A 142 -17.08 26.74 -11.38
N MET A 143 -17.93 25.72 -11.56
CA MET A 143 -19.26 25.67 -10.97
C MET A 143 -19.21 25.81 -9.44
N LEU A 144 -18.30 25.10 -8.77
CA LEU A 144 -18.10 25.22 -7.32
C LEU A 144 -17.60 26.61 -6.91
N ARG A 145 -16.76 27.24 -7.73
CA ARG A 145 -16.24 28.59 -7.47
C ARG A 145 -17.32 29.66 -7.62
N GLU A 146 -18.19 29.50 -8.62
CA GLU A 146 -19.33 30.37 -8.87
C GLU A 146 -20.36 30.26 -7.72
N MET A 147 -20.66 29.04 -7.27
CA MET A 147 -21.49 28.82 -6.07
C MET A 147 -20.95 29.54 -4.83
N LYS A 148 -19.62 29.51 -4.64
CA LYS A 148 -18.97 30.20 -3.52
C LYS A 148 -19.04 31.72 -3.66
N ALA A 149 -19.02 32.24 -4.89
CA ALA A 149 -19.10 33.67 -5.18
C ALA A 149 -20.51 34.24 -5.02
N GLN A 150 -21.56 33.43 -5.23
CA GLN A 150 -22.97 33.83 -5.11
C GLN A 150 -23.49 33.89 -3.66
N GLY A 151 -22.62 33.82 -2.64
CA GLY A 151 -23.03 34.02 -1.25
C GLY A 151 -23.60 32.77 -0.54
N ALA A 152 -23.61 31.60 -1.17
CA ALA A 152 -23.88 30.32 -0.51
C ALA A 152 -22.80 29.90 0.52
N SER A 153 -21.82 30.77 0.78
CA SER A 153 -20.66 30.54 1.63
C SER A 153 -20.86 30.88 3.11
N ASP A 154 -22.02 31.42 3.53
CA ASP A 154 -22.26 31.81 4.93
C ASP A 154 -22.68 30.65 5.86
N ARG A 155 -22.82 29.43 5.30
CA ARG A 155 -22.98 28.19 6.06
C ARG A 155 -21.99 27.11 5.62
N LEU A 156 -20.73 27.48 5.38
CA LEU A 156 -19.64 26.51 5.28
C LEU A 156 -19.43 25.82 6.64
N LEU A 157 -20.26 24.79 6.89
CA LEU A 157 -20.25 23.80 7.97
C LEU A 157 -19.37 24.16 9.19
N ASP A 158 -20.03 24.41 10.32
CA ASP A 158 -19.36 24.41 11.62
C ASP A 158 -18.55 23.11 11.79
N LYS A 159 -17.38 23.19 12.43
CA LYS A 159 -16.43 22.06 12.57
C LYS A 159 -17.10 20.81 13.16
N LYS A 160 -18.21 20.94 13.89
CA LYS A 160 -19.00 19.84 14.46
C LYS A 160 -19.83 19.07 13.42
N GLU A 161 -20.51 19.75 12.50
CA GLU A 161 -21.33 19.10 11.46
C GLU A 161 -20.44 18.37 10.44
N ARG A 162 -19.29 18.96 10.08
CA ARG A 162 -18.21 18.29 9.32
C ARG A 162 -17.79 16.93 9.89
N LYS A 163 -17.79 16.81 11.21
CA LYS A 163 -17.38 15.59 11.93
C LYS A 163 -18.49 14.53 11.97
N GLY A 164 -19.75 14.95 11.93
CA GLY A 164 -20.94 14.08 11.89
C GLY A 164 -21.18 13.46 10.50
N LEU A 165 -21.15 14.29 9.45
CA LEU A 165 -21.30 13.85 8.04
C LEU A 165 -20.21 12.87 7.60
N GLY A 166 -18.99 12.99 8.14
CA GLY A 166 -17.89 12.05 7.90
C GLY A 166 -18.13 10.63 8.42
N ARG A 167 -19.05 10.42 9.37
CA ARG A 167 -19.41 9.08 9.88
C ARG A 167 -20.44 8.36 9.01
N VAL A 168 -21.35 9.09 8.38
CA VAL A 168 -22.47 8.52 7.60
C VAL A 168 -22.01 8.06 6.20
N HIS A 169 -21.09 8.79 5.57
CA HIS A 169 -20.60 8.49 4.21
C HIS A 169 -19.25 7.75 4.17
N ARG A 170 -18.99 6.87 5.16
CA ARG A 170 -17.82 5.98 5.11
C ARG A 170 -18.01 4.93 4.02
N VAL A 171 -17.46 5.21 2.84
CA VAL A 171 -17.27 4.18 1.83
C VAL A 171 -15.99 3.44 2.19
N GLU A 172 -16.08 2.35 2.95
CA GLU A 172 -14.91 1.53 3.29
C GLU A 172 -14.45 0.77 2.04
N LEU A 173 -13.51 1.36 1.30
CA LEU A 173 -12.88 0.70 0.15
C LEU A 173 -11.63 -0.07 0.57
N VAL A 174 -11.00 0.33 1.68
CA VAL A 174 -9.83 -0.36 2.23
C VAL A 174 -10.22 -1.19 3.45
N LYS A 175 -10.08 -2.52 3.35
CA LYS A 175 -10.25 -3.44 4.49
C LYS A 175 -9.13 -3.22 5.51
N ARG A 176 -9.34 -2.30 6.47
CA ARG A 176 -8.39 -2.00 7.56
C ARG A 176 -8.00 -3.24 8.38
N LYS A 177 -8.87 -4.24 8.44
CA LYS A 177 -8.58 -5.54 9.06
C LYS A 177 -7.48 -6.32 8.34
N LEU A 178 -7.35 -6.18 7.01
CA LEU A 178 -6.29 -6.83 6.24
C LEU A 178 -4.92 -6.21 6.55
N LEU A 179 -4.86 -4.88 6.63
CA LEU A 179 -3.67 -4.16 7.10
C LEU A 179 -3.22 -4.64 8.48
N LEU A 180 -4.14 -4.69 9.44
CA LEU A 180 -3.84 -5.15 10.79
C LEU A 180 -3.38 -6.61 10.83
N ARG A 181 -3.94 -7.48 9.99
CA ARG A 181 -3.49 -8.88 9.87
C ARG A 181 -2.06 -8.98 9.32
N ILE A 182 -1.72 -8.20 8.30
CA ILE A 182 -0.37 -8.20 7.73
C ILE A 182 0.64 -7.65 8.75
N ALA A 183 0.30 -6.55 9.43
CA ALA A 183 1.15 -5.99 10.47
C ALA A 183 1.33 -6.96 11.65
N ALA A 184 0.26 -7.59 12.12
CA ALA A 184 0.32 -8.61 13.17
C ALA A 184 1.19 -9.80 12.75
N ALA A 185 1.09 -10.25 11.49
CA ALA A 185 1.96 -11.29 10.96
C ALA A 185 3.43 -10.88 11.05
N TRP A 186 3.81 -9.66 10.65
CA TRP A 186 5.20 -9.18 10.77
C TRP A 186 5.68 -9.11 12.23
N VAL A 187 4.84 -8.64 13.14
CA VAL A 187 5.17 -8.57 14.57
C VAL A 187 5.39 -9.97 15.17
N ILE A 188 4.71 -10.99 14.65
CA ILE A 188 4.82 -12.37 15.15
C ILE A 188 5.98 -13.12 14.46
N THR A 189 6.13 -12.97 13.14
CA THR A 189 7.10 -13.75 12.37
C THR A 189 8.54 -13.34 12.64
N VAL A 190 8.81 -12.06 12.94
CA VAL A 190 10.17 -11.58 13.21
C VAL A 190 10.74 -12.17 14.50
N PRO A 191 10.06 -12.09 15.67
CA PRO A 191 10.52 -12.76 16.89
C PRO A 191 10.57 -14.27 16.75
N LEU A 192 9.59 -14.87 16.07
CA LEU A 192 9.57 -16.32 15.88
C LEU A 192 10.79 -16.80 15.08
N ALA A 193 11.13 -16.10 13.99
CA ALA A 193 12.32 -16.38 13.20
C ALA A 193 13.61 -16.20 14.02
N ALA A 194 13.67 -15.17 14.88
CA ALA A 194 14.79 -14.95 15.78
C ALA A 194 14.96 -16.10 16.80
N ILE A 195 13.86 -16.59 17.38
CA ILE A 195 13.87 -17.73 18.30
C ILE A 195 14.34 -19.00 17.60
N PHE A 196 13.83 -19.28 16.39
CA PHE A 196 14.29 -20.43 15.62
C PHE A 196 15.78 -20.33 15.26
N ALA A 197 16.24 -19.17 14.80
CA ALA A 197 17.65 -18.94 14.50
C ALA A 197 18.53 -19.14 15.75
N ALA A 198 18.11 -18.62 16.90
CA ALA A 198 18.80 -18.82 18.17
C ALA A 198 18.84 -20.30 18.57
N MET A 199 17.72 -21.02 18.46
CA MET A 199 17.62 -22.43 18.76
C MET A 199 18.58 -23.27 17.89
N PHE A 200 18.58 -23.05 16.57
CA PHE A 200 19.51 -23.72 15.66
C PHE A 200 20.97 -23.39 15.96
N PHE A 201 21.28 -22.13 16.26
CA PHE A 201 22.63 -21.71 16.62
C PHE A 201 23.12 -22.41 17.89
N PHE A 202 22.31 -22.46 18.95
CA PHE A 202 22.68 -23.14 20.19
C PHE A 202 22.76 -24.66 20.03
N MET A 203 21.89 -25.26 19.22
CA MET A 203 21.94 -26.69 18.91
C MET A 203 23.23 -27.06 18.17
N LEU A 204 23.59 -26.32 17.12
CA LEU A 204 24.84 -26.54 16.38
C LEU A 204 26.07 -26.30 17.26
N ARG A 205 26.06 -25.22 18.06
CA ARG A 205 27.14 -24.93 19.00
C ARG A 205 27.30 -26.03 20.05
N GLY A 206 26.19 -26.58 20.54
CA GLY A 206 26.20 -27.71 21.49
C GLY A 206 26.70 -29.02 20.89
N MET A 207 26.49 -29.24 19.59
CA MET A 207 27.04 -30.39 18.85
C MET A 207 28.50 -30.22 18.44
N MET A 208 29.00 -28.98 18.34
CA MET A 208 30.37 -28.65 17.91
C MET A 208 31.34 -28.40 19.08
N LEU A 209 30.86 -28.39 20.32
CA LEU A 209 31.69 -28.43 21.52
C LEU A 209 31.99 -29.91 21.86
N PRO A 210 33.25 -30.32 22.04
CA PRO A 210 33.61 -31.69 22.42
C PRO A 210 33.14 -32.05 23.84
#